data_AF-A0A565C685-F1
#
_entry.id   AF-A0A565C685-F1
#
_cell.length_a   1.000
_cell.length_b   1.000
_cell.length_c   1.000
_cell.angle_alpha   90.00
_cell.angle_beta   90.00
_cell.angle_gamma   90.00
#
_symmetry.space_group_name_H-M   'P 1'
#
loop_
_entity.id
_entity.type
_entity.pdbx_description
1 polymer ?
#
loop_
_entity_poly.entity_id
_entity_poly.type
_entity_poly.pdbx_seq_one_letter_code
_entity_poly.pdbx_strand_id
1 'polypeptide(L)'
;MANSDFGSVEADTSMYGQKPQLDLPIVKSSSLVEDLYKSRSKLGGFLEKISHLESEKARAEIELSEAKKSVEELTLLIESSNHGVKFRENDTEALKIYRKVEENGNYAQLMRDLVAVKEELIRLKLDVDCVLRERVAAEKEVEELRFKTEGNLRLLESLKKEIEVVNEEHFLVELGKIEALNECKEIERWKEGKGKEVFDLLVKKNKRIEEMLEEAERSKDIENKLFEATSDVEMLETQLKLVKKMERRVHRREKSMSRSNRAFESLSVLKQVTEATEAKKKELASVNAELFRLMAAMDLLRNEILQAKEETARLNKNLWKYDVKIQKLSSKMLMAKSKLEVVLSAKERISSLADNLAASLEKLKRNREAAKKEERLLKEEKTVTKAETQKTKLEIDEKEIELISKLDELEKANQAEALVLEKLESLIEDTMETREMESEHCSTITISRFEYEYLSRHASQAEEAAEKKVAAAEAWVEALKASTKSVLMKTETLMRESGMTRVEEEREAFRTERLLSTKRVAEGEIQKFKQNPEAGSYLSPKPVGKSVRLSGKFTPVQRGKPRRYSSAGTPSFFVIKKKKKVPSLVKLFGRKR
;
A
#
# COMPACT_ATOMS: atom_id res chain seq x y z
N MET A 1 66.27 8.53 -14.84
CA MET A 1 66.89 9.23 -15.99
C MET A 1 65.80 10.06 -16.66
N ALA A 2 66.18 11.17 -17.31
CA ALA A 2 65.29 12.21 -17.86
C ALA A 2 64.48 13.00 -16.80
N ASN A 3 64.13 14.24 -17.16
CA ASN A 3 63.58 15.29 -16.29
C ASN A 3 62.37 15.96 -16.97
N SER A 4 61.65 16.76 -16.17
CA SER A 4 60.94 18.01 -16.55
C SER A 4 59.73 17.87 -17.52
N ASP A 5 58.81 18.85 -17.64
CA ASP A 5 58.84 20.26 -17.21
C ASP A 5 57.56 20.77 -16.51
N PHE A 6 57.69 21.92 -15.85
CA PHE A 6 56.58 22.72 -15.32
C PHE A 6 56.01 23.67 -16.39
N GLY A 7 54.74 24.04 -16.28
CA GLY A 7 54.08 24.98 -17.19
C GLY A 7 52.94 25.77 -16.55
N SER A 8 53.28 26.75 -15.70
CA SER A 8 52.32 27.76 -15.24
C SER A 8 52.09 28.82 -16.31
N VAL A 9 50.84 29.26 -16.49
CA VAL A 9 50.50 30.45 -17.30
C VAL A 9 49.58 31.35 -16.48
N GLU A 10 50.15 32.39 -15.88
CA GLU A 10 49.41 33.59 -15.51
C GLU A 10 49.40 34.54 -16.72
N ALA A 11 48.24 35.10 -17.05
CA ALA A 11 48.10 36.20 -18.00
C ALA A 11 46.86 37.03 -17.67
N ASP A 12 47.02 38.35 -17.63
CA ASP A 12 46.02 39.30 -17.13
C ASP A 12 44.70 39.34 -17.94
N THR A 13 43.61 39.71 -17.26
CA THR A 13 42.59 40.58 -17.88
C THR A 13 41.84 41.42 -16.83
N SER A 14 42.47 42.50 -16.38
CA SER A 14 41.77 43.60 -15.71
C SER A 14 41.24 44.58 -16.76
N MET A 15 39.92 44.85 -16.78
CA MET A 15 39.30 46.10 -17.23
C MET A 15 37.76 46.04 -17.08
N TYR A 16 37.16 47.20 -16.77
CA TYR A 16 35.75 47.52 -16.54
C TYR A 16 35.22 47.41 -15.10
N GLY A 17 35.07 48.58 -14.46
CA GLY A 17 34.41 48.72 -13.18
C GLY A 17 33.16 49.60 -13.27
N GLN A 18 32.05 49.10 -12.72
CA GLN A 18 31.03 49.91 -12.08
C GLN A 18 30.27 49.05 -11.07
N LYS A 19 30.22 49.49 -9.80
CA LYS A 19 29.38 48.86 -8.77
C LYS A 19 28.04 49.61 -8.71
N PRO A 20 26.90 48.97 -8.92
CA PRO A 20 25.64 49.46 -8.39
C PRO A 20 25.68 49.33 -6.87
N GLN A 21 25.43 50.42 -6.13
CA GLN A 21 25.02 50.30 -4.73
C GLN A 21 23.58 49.80 -4.72
N LEU A 22 23.35 48.67 -4.03
CA LEU A 22 22.02 48.16 -3.71
C LEU A 22 21.98 47.92 -2.21
N ASP A 23 21.37 48.87 -1.49
CA ASP A 23 21.15 48.73 -0.06
C ASP A 23 20.17 47.59 0.22
N LEU A 24 20.65 46.57 0.92
CA LEU A 24 19.82 45.51 1.51
C LEU A 24 20.08 45.47 3.02
N PRO A 25 19.03 45.27 3.83
CA PRO A 25 19.06 45.63 5.24
C PRO A 25 19.94 44.70 6.08
N ILE A 26 20.53 45.28 7.13
CA ILE A 26 21.31 44.57 8.16
C ILE A 26 20.37 43.64 8.94
N VAL A 27 20.30 42.37 8.52
CA VAL A 27 19.62 41.29 9.24
C VAL A 27 20.67 40.32 9.77
N LYS A 28 20.60 40.02 11.07
CA LYS A 28 21.60 39.25 11.82
C LYS A 28 21.67 37.79 11.34
N SER A 29 22.69 37.46 10.53
CA SER A 29 22.84 36.16 9.86
C SER A 29 24.03 35.31 10.36
N SER A 30 24.45 35.49 11.62
CA SER A 30 25.59 34.79 12.23
C SER A 30 25.49 33.25 12.18
N SER A 31 24.29 32.69 12.30
CA SER A 31 24.05 31.24 12.24
C SER A 31 24.29 30.67 10.83
N LEU A 32 23.89 31.40 9.78
CA LEU A 32 23.99 30.94 8.40
C LEU A 32 25.46 30.71 7.99
N VAL A 33 26.36 31.59 8.42
CA VAL A 33 27.80 31.49 8.15
C VAL A 33 28.41 30.28 8.89
N GLU A 34 28.05 30.10 10.16
CA GLU A 34 28.46 28.92 10.95
C GLU A 34 27.97 27.61 10.32
N ASP A 35 26.71 27.54 9.89
CA ASP A 35 26.12 26.31 9.36
C ASP A 35 26.65 25.97 7.96
N LEU A 36 27.04 26.97 7.16
CA LEU A 36 27.82 26.76 5.93
C LEU A 36 29.22 26.20 6.23
N TYR A 37 29.92 26.70 7.25
CA TYR A 37 31.22 26.15 7.67
C TYR A 37 31.10 24.71 8.20
N LYS A 38 30.10 24.42 9.05
CA LYS A 38 29.81 23.06 9.53
C LYS A 38 29.44 22.11 8.37
N SER A 39 28.74 22.60 7.36
CA SER A 39 28.40 21.82 6.16
C SER A 39 29.61 21.56 5.27
N ARG A 40 30.48 22.56 5.07
CA ARG A 40 31.74 22.42 4.32
C ARG A 40 32.70 21.43 4.99
N SER A 41 32.80 21.46 6.33
CA SER A 41 33.59 20.49 7.10
C SER A 41 33.05 19.06 6.93
N LYS A 42 31.74 18.86 7.03
CA LYS A 42 31.10 17.56 6.76
C LYS A 42 31.35 17.07 5.32
N LEU A 43 31.27 17.95 4.33
CA LEU A 43 31.54 17.63 2.93
C LEU A 43 32.99 17.17 2.71
N GLY A 44 33.97 17.82 3.36
CA GLY A 44 35.36 17.36 3.37
C GLY A 44 35.49 15.92 3.88
N GLY A 45 34.87 15.62 5.04
CA GLY A 45 34.84 14.28 5.61
C GLY A 45 33.98 13.25 4.85
N PHE A 46 33.30 13.63 3.76
CA PHE A 46 32.73 12.71 2.77
C PHE A 46 33.68 12.49 1.59
N LEU A 47 34.32 13.55 1.07
CA LEU A 47 35.32 13.46 0.00
C LEU A 47 36.54 12.62 0.42
N GLU A 48 37.00 12.76 1.65
CA GLU A 48 38.09 11.97 2.23
C GLU A 48 37.74 10.47 2.33
N LYS A 49 36.47 10.15 2.62
CA LYS A 49 35.97 8.76 2.60
C LYS A 49 35.83 8.19 1.20
N ILE A 50 35.45 9.01 0.22
CA ILE A 50 35.41 8.62 -1.19
C ILE A 50 36.83 8.25 -1.64
N SER A 51 37.82 9.11 -1.37
CA SER A 51 39.24 8.84 -1.66
C SER A 51 39.78 7.57 -0.99
N HIS A 52 39.38 7.30 0.26
CA HIS A 52 39.72 6.05 0.95
C HIS A 52 39.11 4.82 0.26
N LEU A 53 37.81 4.86 -0.07
CA LEU A 53 37.11 3.77 -0.77
C LEU A 53 37.63 3.55 -2.19
N GLU A 54 38.03 4.61 -2.90
CA GLU A 54 38.69 4.52 -4.21
C GLU A 54 40.09 3.89 -4.09
N SER A 55 40.82 4.20 -3.03
CA SER A 55 42.13 3.59 -2.73
C SER A 55 42.02 2.10 -2.34
N GLU A 56 40.99 1.73 -1.58
CA GLU A 56 40.67 0.34 -1.24
C GLU A 56 40.22 -0.46 -2.48
N LYS A 57 39.37 0.15 -3.33
CA LYS A 57 38.95 -0.44 -4.61
C LYS A 57 40.15 -0.67 -5.54
N ALA A 58 41.05 0.30 -5.67
CA ALA A 58 42.26 0.14 -6.47
C ALA A 58 43.17 -0.99 -5.95
N ARG A 59 43.28 -1.16 -4.62
CA ARG A 59 44.01 -2.28 -4.02
C ARG A 59 43.34 -3.62 -4.33
N ALA A 60 42.03 -3.73 -4.15
CA ALA A 60 41.27 -4.94 -4.47
C ALA A 60 41.34 -5.32 -5.96
N GLU A 61 41.42 -4.32 -6.87
CA GLU A 61 41.62 -4.55 -8.31
C GLU A 61 43.03 -5.07 -8.64
N ILE A 62 44.05 -4.66 -7.89
CA ILE A 62 45.42 -5.21 -7.98
C ILE A 62 45.44 -6.65 -7.45
N GLU A 63 44.94 -6.89 -6.23
CA GLU A 63 44.86 -8.23 -5.61
C GLU A 63 44.09 -9.22 -6.49
N LEU A 64 43.00 -8.77 -7.13
CA LEU A 64 42.22 -9.57 -8.09
C LEU A 64 42.96 -9.80 -9.41
N SER A 65 43.86 -8.90 -9.83
CA SER A 65 44.75 -9.14 -10.97
C SER A 65 45.88 -10.11 -10.64
N GLU A 66 46.37 -10.15 -9.39
CA GLU A 66 47.38 -11.10 -8.93
C GLU A 66 46.78 -12.50 -8.75
N ALA A 67 45.58 -12.59 -8.15
CA ALA A 67 44.82 -13.84 -8.05
C ALA A 67 44.48 -14.44 -9.43
N LYS A 68 44.23 -13.62 -10.46
CA LYS A 68 44.06 -14.10 -11.84
C LYS A 68 45.35 -14.69 -12.41
N LYS A 69 46.49 -14.02 -12.23
CA LYS A 69 47.79 -14.52 -12.69
C LYS A 69 48.15 -15.84 -12.02
N SER A 70 47.95 -15.98 -10.71
CA SER A 70 48.25 -17.24 -10.01
C SER A 70 47.29 -18.37 -10.41
N VAL A 71 46.03 -18.07 -10.76
CA VAL A 71 45.12 -19.05 -11.39
C VAL A 71 45.56 -19.45 -12.80
N GLU A 72 46.05 -18.50 -13.61
CA GLU A 72 46.61 -18.78 -14.95
C GLU A 72 47.90 -19.62 -14.85
N GLU A 73 48.81 -19.29 -13.92
CA GLU A 73 50.02 -20.06 -13.61
C GLU A 73 49.70 -21.48 -13.10
N LEU A 74 48.73 -21.62 -12.20
CA LEU A 74 48.26 -22.94 -11.73
C LEU A 74 47.57 -23.72 -12.86
N THR A 75 46.86 -23.06 -13.77
CA THR A 75 46.26 -23.71 -14.94
C THR A 75 47.34 -24.25 -15.87
N LEU A 76 48.39 -23.47 -16.16
CA LEU A 76 49.55 -23.92 -16.93
C LEU A 76 50.35 -25.03 -16.22
N LEU A 77 50.43 -25.00 -14.89
CA LEU A 77 51.04 -26.07 -14.09
C LEU A 77 50.21 -27.37 -14.15
N ILE A 78 48.88 -27.28 -14.13
CA ILE A 78 47.97 -28.41 -14.31
C ILE A 78 48.03 -28.95 -15.74
N GLU A 79 48.04 -28.10 -16.76
CA GLU A 79 48.17 -28.52 -18.16
C GLU A 79 49.52 -29.20 -18.43
N SER A 80 50.64 -28.63 -17.97
CA SER A 80 51.97 -29.25 -18.11
C SER A 80 52.11 -30.54 -17.31
N SER A 81 51.52 -30.62 -16.10
CA SER A 81 51.40 -31.87 -15.34
C SER A 81 50.61 -32.93 -16.11
N ASN A 82 49.46 -32.57 -16.71
CA ASN A 82 48.65 -33.46 -17.54
C ASN A 82 49.37 -33.92 -18.82
N HIS A 83 50.25 -33.10 -19.40
CA HIS A 83 51.14 -33.54 -20.48
C HIS A 83 52.20 -34.53 -19.97
N GLY A 84 52.72 -34.33 -18.76
CA GLY A 84 53.58 -35.29 -18.08
C GLY A 84 52.88 -36.62 -17.76
N VAL A 85 51.58 -36.60 -17.40
CA VAL A 85 50.77 -37.82 -17.21
C VAL A 85 50.63 -38.58 -18.53
N LYS A 86 50.33 -37.90 -19.65
CA LYS A 86 50.28 -38.55 -20.98
C LYS A 86 51.61 -39.14 -21.44
N PHE A 87 52.74 -38.57 -21.00
CA PHE A 87 54.05 -39.19 -21.22
C PHE A 87 54.23 -40.46 -20.38
N ARG A 88 53.80 -40.44 -19.11
CA ARG A 88 53.86 -41.60 -18.20
C ARG A 88 52.87 -42.72 -18.54
N GLU A 89 51.72 -42.42 -19.13
CA GLU A 89 50.78 -43.46 -19.61
C GLU A 89 51.46 -44.39 -20.61
N ASN A 90 52.25 -43.85 -21.56
CA ASN A 90 53.06 -44.65 -22.48
C ASN A 90 54.12 -45.50 -21.77
N ASP A 91 54.75 -44.98 -20.70
CA ASP A 91 55.73 -45.73 -19.92
C ASP A 91 55.12 -46.90 -19.12
N THR A 92 53.80 -46.92 -18.88
CA THR A 92 53.16 -48.05 -18.18
C THR A 92 53.08 -49.33 -19.00
N GLU A 93 53.18 -49.26 -20.33
CA GLU A 93 53.29 -50.46 -21.18
C GLU A 93 54.73 -51.01 -21.24
N ALA A 94 55.75 -50.20 -20.91
CA ALA A 94 57.16 -50.56 -21.03
C ALA A 94 57.70 -51.45 -19.87
N LEU A 95 56.98 -51.54 -18.74
CA LEU A 95 57.46 -52.22 -17.52
C LEU A 95 57.07 -53.71 -17.44
N LYS A 96 57.35 -54.46 -18.52
CA LYS A 96 57.31 -55.94 -18.52
C LYS A 96 58.59 -56.53 -19.15
N ILE A 97 59.63 -56.76 -18.33
CA ILE A 97 60.61 -57.87 -18.44
C ILE A 97 61.62 -57.78 -17.28
N TYR A 98 61.70 -58.85 -16.46
CA TYR A 98 62.79 -59.36 -15.59
C TYR A 98 63.84 -58.36 -14.96
N ARG A 99 64.30 -58.52 -13.71
CA ARG A 99 64.56 -59.77 -12.98
C ARG A 99 64.67 -59.61 -11.44
N LYS A 100 63.82 -60.36 -10.73
CA LYS A 100 64.04 -61.09 -9.46
C LYS A 100 65.44 -60.97 -8.78
N VAL A 101 65.49 -60.43 -7.55
CA VAL A 101 65.97 -61.06 -6.27
C VAL A 101 66.33 -59.98 -5.22
N GLU A 102 65.98 -60.26 -3.96
CA GLU A 102 66.43 -59.62 -2.69
C GLU A 102 66.42 -58.09 -2.53
N GLU A 103 65.27 -57.58 -2.06
CA GLU A 103 65.21 -57.05 -0.68
C GLU A 103 63.82 -57.33 -0.09
N ASN A 104 63.72 -58.33 0.80
CA ASN A 104 62.44 -58.90 1.24
C ASN A 104 61.60 -57.98 2.18
N GLY A 105 62.07 -56.78 2.49
CA GLY A 105 61.26 -55.72 3.11
C GLY A 105 60.46 -54.90 2.08
N ASN A 106 61.08 -54.54 0.96
CA ASN A 106 60.60 -53.44 0.12
C ASN A 106 59.42 -53.82 -0.76
N TYR A 107 59.31 -55.07 -1.22
CA TYR A 107 58.11 -55.52 -1.94
C TYR A 107 56.88 -55.60 -1.02
N ALA A 108 57.07 -56.02 0.24
CA ALA A 108 56.00 -56.01 1.24
C ALA A 108 55.59 -54.58 1.60
N GLN A 109 56.54 -53.64 1.66
CA GLN A 109 56.24 -52.23 1.86
C GLN A 109 55.48 -51.64 0.66
N LEU A 110 55.98 -51.80 -0.56
CA LEU A 110 55.30 -51.36 -1.79
C LEU A 110 53.88 -51.90 -1.91
N MET A 111 53.63 -53.17 -1.52
CA MET A 111 52.28 -53.74 -1.51
C MET A 111 51.38 -53.11 -0.42
N ARG A 112 51.91 -52.74 0.75
CA ARG A 112 51.18 -51.95 1.76
C ARG A 112 50.86 -50.55 1.24
N ASP A 113 51.85 -49.88 0.65
CA ASP A 113 51.71 -48.52 0.12
C ASP A 113 50.68 -48.47 -1.03
N LEU A 114 50.66 -49.48 -1.91
CA LEU A 114 49.66 -49.61 -2.99
C LEU A 114 48.24 -49.81 -2.43
N VAL A 115 48.09 -50.50 -1.30
CA VAL A 115 46.79 -50.66 -0.62
C VAL A 115 46.37 -49.35 0.04
N ALA A 116 47.27 -48.68 0.76
CA ALA A 116 47.01 -47.36 1.35
C ALA A 116 46.58 -46.33 0.29
N VAL A 117 47.32 -46.21 -0.82
CA VAL A 117 46.98 -45.29 -1.93
C VAL A 117 45.64 -45.67 -2.59
N LYS A 118 45.24 -46.95 -2.63
CA LYS A 118 43.91 -47.35 -3.08
C LYS A 118 42.80 -46.95 -2.10
N GLU A 119 43.02 -47.10 -0.80
CA GLU A 119 42.08 -46.67 0.22
C GLU A 119 41.93 -45.14 0.29
N GLU A 120 43.03 -44.40 0.09
CA GLU A 120 43.04 -42.95 -0.07
C GLU A 120 42.30 -42.52 -1.34
N LEU A 121 42.52 -43.20 -2.48
CA LEU A 121 41.80 -42.92 -3.73
C LEU A 121 40.29 -43.19 -3.61
N ILE A 122 39.88 -44.18 -2.82
CA ILE A 122 38.47 -44.45 -2.52
C ILE A 122 37.89 -43.36 -1.61
N ARG A 123 38.63 -42.93 -0.57
CA ARG A 123 38.26 -41.79 0.29
C ARG A 123 38.08 -40.51 -0.53
N LEU A 124 39.10 -40.14 -1.29
CA LEU A 124 39.14 -38.93 -2.12
C LEU A 124 37.99 -38.90 -3.14
N LYS A 125 37.57 -40.05 -3.67
CA LYS A 125 36.37 -40.13 -4.52
C LYS A 125 35.08 -39.83 -3.76
N LEU A 126 34.91 -40.39 -2.56
CA LEU A 126 33.74 -40.12 -1.70
C LEU A 126 33.70 -38.64 -1.25
N ASP A 127 34.86 -38.06 -0.95
CA ASP A 127 35.03 -36.66 -0.56
C ASP A 127 34.69 -35.73 -1.75
N VAL A 128 35.24 -36.01 -2.95
CA VAL A 128 34.91 -35.29 -4.19
C VAL A 128 33.42 -35.41 -4.53
N ASP A 129 32.82 -36.60 -4.41
CA ASP A 129 31.38 -36.80 -4.60
C ASP A 129 30.54 -36.01 -3.57
N CYS A 130 31.05 -35.77 -2.36
CA CYS A 130 30.38 -34.94 -1.36
C CYS A 130 30.49 -33.45 -1.70
N VAL A 131 31.71 -32.96 -1.97
CA VAL A 131 31.97 -31.58 -2.38
C VAL A 131 31.19 -31.23 -3.66
N LEU A 132 31.04 -32.16 -4.61
CA LEU A 132 30.22 -31.94 -5.81
C LEU A 132 28.72 -31.81 -5.49
N ARG A 133 28.17 -32.60 -4.54
CA ARG A 133 26.77 -32.45 -4.09
C ARG A 133 26.55 -31.10 -3.40
N GLU A 134 27.48 -30.69 -2.55
CA GLU A 134 27.44 -29.41 -1.83
C GLU A 134 27.58 -28.23 -2.80
N ARG A 135 28.49 -28.31 -3.78
CA ARG A 135 28.64 -27.30 -4.84
C ARG A 135 27.34 -27.11 -5.63
N VAL A 136 26.68 -28.21 -6.01
CA VAL A 136 25.39 -28.19 -6.73
C VAL A 136 24.22 -27.72 -5.86
N ALA A 137 24.33 -27.79 -4.53
CA ALA A 137 23.37 -27.16 -3.62
C ALA A 137 23.61 -25.64 -3.56
N ALA A 138 24.86 -25.22 -3.33
CA ALA A 138 25.25 -23.81 -3.29
C ALA A 138 24.96 -23.06 -4.61
N GLU A 139 25.19 -23.68 -5.76
CA GLU A 139 24.84 -23.12 -7.08
C GLU A 139 23.34 -22.82 -7.22
N LYS A 140 22.46 -23.67 -6.66
CA LYS A 140 21.01 -23.45 -6.66
C LYS A 140 20.61 -22.30 -5.73
N GLU A 141 21.20 -22.23 -4.54
CA GLU A 141 20.96 -21.13 -3.61
C GLU A 141 21.42 -19.79 -4.19
N VAL A 142 22.59 -19.76 -4.86
CA VAL A 142 23.09 -18.58 -5.57
C VAL A 142 22.14 -18.17 -6.70
N GLU A 143 21.65 -19.09 -7.53
CA GLU A 143 20.70 -18.73 -8.60
C GLU A 143 19.33 -18.28 -8.04
N GLU A 144 18.85 -18.90 -6.95
CA GLU A 144 17.65 -18.41 -6.25
C GLU A 144 17.83 -16.98 -5.71
N LEU A 145 18.99 -16.68 -5.10
CA LEU A 145 19.32 -15.33 -4.63
C LEU A 145 19.49 -14.35 -5.78
N ARG A 146 20.02 -14.80 -6.92
CA ARG A 146 20.14 -14.02 -8.17
C ARG A 146 18.75 -13.65 -8.72
N PHE A 147 17.82 -14.60 -8.83
CA PHE A 147 16.42 -14.33 -9.21
C PHE A 147 15.71 -13.38 -8.23
N LYS A 148 15.88 -13.58 -6.92
CA LYS A 148 15.32 -12.68 -5.88
C LYS A 148 15.89 -11.26 -6.02
N THR A 149 17.17 -11.13 -6.33
CA THR A 149 17.85 -9.83 -6.54
C THR A 149 17.39 -9.14 -7.83
N GLU A 150 17.24 -9.87 -8.95
CA GLU A 150 16.66 -9.32 -10.18
C GLU A 150 15.21 -8.83 -9.96
N GLY A 151 14.40 -9.58 -9.21
CA GLY A 151 13.04 -9.17 -8.85
C GLY A 151 13.01 -7.88 -8.04
N ASN A 152 13.89 -7.77 -7.04
CA ASN A 152 14.03 -6.56 -6.22
C ASN A 152 14.53 -5.35 -7.02
N LEU A 153 15.45 -5.55 -7.98
CA LEU A 153 15.92 -4.48 -8.87
C LEU A 153 14.80 -3.95 -9.77
N ARG A 154 13.98 -4.83 -10.37
CA ARG A 154 12.82 -4.42 -11.18
C ARG A 154 11.76 -3.68 -10.34
N LEU A 155 11.54 -4.11 -9.09
CA LEU A 155 10.66 -3.40 -8.15
C LEU A 155 11.21 -2.00 -7.82
N LEU A 156 12.51 -1.87 -7.55
CA LEU A 156 13.17 -0.59 -7.27
C LEU A 156 13.09 0.35 -8.48
N GLU A 157 13.31 -0.15 -9.69
CA GLU A 157 13.18 0.63 -10.92
C GLU A 157 11.73 1.10 -11.16
N SER A 158 10.73 0.27 -10.84
CA SER A 158 9.31 0.64 -10.89
C SER A 158 8.99 1.75 -9.88
N LEU A 159 9.44 1.61 -8.63
CA LEU A 159 9.26 2.62 -7.58
C LEU A 159 9.97 3.94 -7.93
N LYS A 160 11.14 3.89 -8.57
CA LYS A 160 11.85 5.09 -9.06
C LYS A 160 11.01 5.85 -10.08
N LYS A 161 10.39 5.15 -11.03
CA LYS A 161 9.50 5.75 -12.05
C LYS A 161 8.21 6.30 -11.44
N GLU A 162 7.64 5.61 -10.44
CA GLU A 162 6.49 6.11 -9.67
C GLU A 162 6.84 7.40 -8.91
N ILE A 163 8.02 7.47 -8.27
CA ILE A 163 8.54 8.68 -7.61
C ILE A 163 8.78 9.81 -8.63
N GLU A 164 9.30 9.51 -9.82
CA GLU A 164 9.50 10.50 -10.89
C GLU A 164 8.16 11.10 -11.35
N VAL A 165 7.15 10.28 -11.61
CA VAL A 165 5.78 10.75 -11.94
C VAL A 165 5.16 11.58 -10.83
N VAL A 166 5.26 11.14 -9.57
CA VAL A 166 4.71 11.90 -8.42
C VAL A 166 5.41 13.24 -8.22
N ASN A 167 6.71 13.34 -8.53
CA ASN A 167 7.42 14.62 -8.53
C ASN A 167 6.96 15.54 -9.68
N GLU A 168 6.74 15.00 -10.89
CA GLU A 168 6.18 15.76 -12.02
C GLU A 168 4.76 16.28 -11.72
N GLU A 169 3.89 15.45 -11.16
CA GLU A 169 2.55 15.86 -10.69
C GLU A 169 2.64 16.96 -9.61
N HIS A 170 3.58 16.84 -8.66
CA HIS A 170 3.81 17.87 -7.64
C HIS A 170 4.26 19.20 -8.27
N PHE A 171 5.17 19.19 -9.25
CA PHE A 171 5.57 20.41 -9.97
C PHE A 171 4.40 21.05 -10.73
N LEU A 172 3.55 20.25 -11.38
CA LEU A 172 2.35 20.76 -12.05
C LEU A 172 1.35 21.39 -11.06
N VAL A 173 1.19 20.80 -9.86
CA VAL A 173 0.35 21.35 -8.79
C VAL A 173 0.91 22.67 -8.25
N GLU A 174 2.23 22.80 -8.05
CA GLU A 174 2.84 24.07 -7.62
C GLU A 174 2.76 25.15 -8.71
N LEU A 175 2.93 24.80 -9.98
CA LEU A 175 2.71 25.72 -11.10
C LEU A 175 1.26 26.23 -11.13
N GLY A 176 0.27 25.35 -10.99
CA GLY A 176 -1.14 25.73 -10.93
C GLY A 176 -1.48 26.62 -9.72
N LYS A 177 -0.83 26.43 -8.57
CA LYS A 177 -0.95 27.35 -7.41
C LYS A 177 -0.38 28.73 -7.72
N ILE A 178 0.80 28.79 -8.37
CA ILE A 178 1.44 30.06 -8.75
C ILE A 178 0.60 30.82 -9.77
N GLU A 179 0.05 30.12 -10.78
CA GLU A 179 -0.82 30.71 -11.80
C GLU A 179 -2.12 31.26 -11.18
N ALA A 180 -2.82 30.47 -10.36
CA ALA A 180 -4.03 30.91 -9.67
C ALA A 180 -3.77 32.11 -8.72
N LEU A 181 -2.61 32.14 -8.03
CA LEU A 181 -2.21 33.29 -7.21
C LEU A 181 -1.93 34.55 -8.03
N ASN A 182 -1.49 34.40 -9.29
CA ASN A 182 -1.25 35.54 -10.18
C ASN A 182 -2.55 36.05 -10.81
N GLU A 183 -3.47 35.16 -11.22
CA GLU A 183 -4.82 35.55 -11.66
C GLU A 183 -5.57 36.29 -10.53
N CYS A 184 -5.47 35.82 -9.28
CA CYS A 184 -6.05 36.52 -8.14
C CYS A 184 -5.53 37.96 -7.98
N LYS A 185 -4.22 38.18 -8.10
CA LYS A 185 -3.60 39.53 -8.07
C LYS A 185 -4.02 40.40 -9.25
N GLU A 186 -4.37 39.81 -10.40
CA GLU A 186 -4.92 40.56 -11.55
C GLU A 186 -6.36 40.97 -11.33
N ILE A 187 -7.18 40.06 -10.80
CA ILE A 187 -8.56 40.36 -10.38
C ILE A 187 -8.58 41.44 -9.28
N GLU A 188 -7.63 41.44 -8.36
CA GLU A 188 -7.48 42.47 -7.33
C GLU A 188 -7.07 43.83 -7.92
N ARG A 189 -6.01 43.89 -8.74
CA ARG A 189 -5.60 45.12 -9.46
C ARG A 189 -6.76 45.71 -10.29
N TRP A 190 -7.53 44.86 -10.97
CA TRP A 190 -8.70 45.25 -11.76
C TRP A 190 -9.85 45.79 -10.89
N LYS A 191 -10.12 45.14 -9.74
CA LYS A 191 -11.11 45.63 -8.76
C LYS A 191 -10.70 46.98 -8.18
N GLU A 192 -9.43 47.16 -7.84
CA GLU A 192 -8.90 48.40 -7.27
C GLU A 192 -8.97 49.56 -8.29
N GLY A 193 -8.56 49.32 -9.54
CA GLY A 193 -8.68 50.29 -10.64
C GLY A 193 -10.14 50.74 -10.85
N LYS A 194 -11.08 49.80 -10.89
CA LYS A 194 -12.52 50.12 -10.97
C LYS A 194 -13.07 50.78 -9.72
N GLY A 195 -12.55 50.45 -8.55
CA GLY A 195 -12.86 51.14 -7.30
C GLY A 195 -12.51 52.63 -7.39
N LYS A 196 -11.33 52.96 -7.94
CA LYS A 196 -10.89 54.34 -8.19
C LYS A 196 -11.77 55.04 -9.24
N GLU A 197 -12.05 54.40 -10.38
CA GLU A 197 -12.98 54.96 -11.40
C GLU A 197 -14.38 55.29 -10.81
N VAL A 198 -14.95 54.38 -10.01
CA VAL A 198 -16.26 54.57 -9.38
C VAL A 198 -16.21 55.64 -8.29
N PHE A 199 -15.12 55.70 -7.52
CA PHE A 199 -14.89 56.74 -6.51
C PHE A 199 -14.78 58.14 -7.16
N ASP A 200 -13.99 58.29 -8.21
CA ASP A 200 -13.86 59.55 -8.97
C ASP A 200 -15.21 60.02 -9.55
N LEU A 201 -16.01 59.08 -10.08
CA LEU A 201 -17.36 59.37 -10.57
C LEU A 201 -18.33 59.77 -9.44
N LEU A 202 -18.18 59.19 -8.25
CA LEU A 202 -18.97 59.54 -7.07
C LEU A 202 -18.58 60.93 -6.54
N VAL A 203 -17.29 61.24 -6.41
CA VAL A 203 -16.78 62.57 -6.01
C VAL A 203 -17.26 63.65 -6.99
N LYS A 204 -17.17 63.42 -8.30
CA LYS A 204 -17.67 64.33 -9.34
C LYS A 204 -19.20 64.53 -9.26
N LYS A 205 -19.96 63.50 -8.87
CA LYS A 205 -21.42 63.62 -8.64
C LYS A 205 -21.73 64.38 -7.36
N ASN A 206 -21.03 64.12 -6.27
CA ASN A 206 -21.25 64.78 -4.98
C ASN A 206 -20.98 66.29 -5.11
N LYS A 207 -19.86 66.69 -5.74
CA LYS A 207 -19.58 68.10 -6.02
C LYS A 207 -20.71 68.77 -6.81
N ARG A 208 -21.28 68.09 -7.82
CA ARG A 208 -22.40 68.62 -8.59
C ARG A 208 -23.71 68.70 -7.78
N ILE A 209 -23.92 67.82 -6.80
CA ILE A 209 -25.05 67.91 -5.87
C ILE A 209 -24.88 69.12 -4.95
N GLU A 210 -23.66 69.35 -4.47
CA GLU A 210 -23.28 70.50 -3.63
C GLU A 210 -23.44 71.84 -4.40
N GLU A 211 -22.96 71.91 -5.64
CA GLU A 211 -23.19 73.04 -6.57
C GLU A 211 -24.69 73.33 -6.81
N MET A 212 -25.54 72.29 -6.85
CA MET A 212 -27.00 72.46 -6.99
C MET A 212 -27.69 72.84 -5.68
N LEU A 213 -27.13 72.46 -4.51
CA LEU A 213 -27.64 72.88 -3.20
C LEU A 213 -27.35 74.36 -2.96
N GLU A 214 -26.12 74.82 -3.23
CA GLU A 214 -25.79 76.25 -3.16
C GLU A 214 -26.71 77.09 -4.07
N GLU A 215 -26.98 76.65 -5.29
CA GLU A 215 -27.88 77.37 -6.21
C GLU A 215 -29.34 77.35 -5.74
N ALA A 216 -29.79 76.27 -5.08
CA ALA A 216 -31.11 76.21 -4.46
C ALA A 216 -31.23 77.17 -3.26
N GLU A 217 -30.18 77.32 -2.44
CA GLU A 217 -30.13 78.30 -1.37
C GLU A 217 -30.13 79.74 -1.89
N ARG A 218 -29.33 80.04 -2.93
CA ARG A 218 -29.37 81.34 -3.63
C ARG A 218 -30.76 81.64 -4.22
N SER A 219 -31.42 80.63 -4.82
CA SER A 219 -32.78 80.77 -5.35
C SER A 219 -33.79 81.07 -4.24
N LYS A 220 -33.65 80.43 -3.07
CA LYS A 220 -34.50 80.68 -1.90
C LYS A 220 -34.28 82.08 -1.31
N ASP A 221 -33.05 82.57 -1.30
CA ASP A 221 -32.73 83.94 -0.90
C ASP A 221 -33.29 84.98 -1.87
N ILE A 222 -33.41 84.66 -3.16
CA ILE A 222 -34.10 85.49 -4.15
C ILE A 222 -35.62 85.43 -3.94
N GLU A 223 -36.19 84.25 -3.67
CA GLU A 223 -37.61 84.09 -3.33
C GLU A 223 -38.01 84.90 -2.09
N ASN A 224 -37.20 84.86 -1.03
CA ASN A 224 -37.39 85.68 0.18
C ASN A 224 -37.41 87.18 -0.16
N LYS A 225 -36.45 87.67 -0.95
CA LYS A 225 -36.38 89.09 -1.37
C LYS A 225 -37.54 89.50 -2.28
N LEU A 226 -38.03 88.60 -3.12
CA LEU A 226 -39.23 88.82 -3.93
C LEU A 226 -40.49 88.85 -3.07
N PHE A 227 -40.57 88.05 -2.00
CA PHE A 227 -41.68 88.09 -1.03
C PHE A 227 -41.68 89.42 -0.25
N GLU A 228 -40.51 89.86 0.24
CA GLU A 228 -40.33 91.19 0.86
C GLU A 228 -40.77 92.32 -0.09
N ALA A 229 -40.25 92.35 -1.32
CA ALA A 229 -40.62 93.34 -2.32
C ALA A 229 -42.10 93.29 -2.73
N THR A 230 -42.73 92.11 -2.71
CA THR A 230 -44.17 91.97 -2.97
C THR A 230 -44.99 92.58 -1.84
N SER A 231 -44.59 92.36 -0.57
CA SER A 231 -45.20 92.99 0.61
C SER A 231 -45.08 94.52 0.57
N ASP A 232 -43.91 95.05 0.18
CA ASP A 232 -43.73 96.49 -0.04
C ASP A 232 -44.62 97.04 -1.16
N VAL A 233 -44.79 96.30 -2.27
CA VAL A 233 -45.72 96.67 -3.35
C VAL A 233 -47.18 96.64 -2.88
N GLU A 234 -47.60 95.67 -2.08
CA GLU A 234 -48.93 95.64 -1.47
C GLU A 234 -49.14 96.83 -0.51
N MET A 235 -48.15 97.15 0.32
CA MET A 235 -48.16 98.34 1.16
C MET A 235 -48.32 99.62 0.30
N LEU A 236 -47.51 99.81 -0.74
CA LEU A 236 -47.60 100.95 -1.65
C LEU A 236 -48.95 101.00 -2.38
N GLU A 237 -49.54 99.86 -2.76
CA GLU A 237 -50.90 99.80 -3.30
C GLU A 237 -51.94 100.28 -2.27
N THR A 238 -51.86 99.88 -0.99
CA THR A 238 -52.81 100.35 0.03
C THR A 238 -52.67 101.86 0.29
N GLN A 239 -51.44 102.38 0.31
CA GLN A 239 -51.16 103.81 0.39
C GLN A 239 -51.74 104.55 -0.83
N LEU A 240 -51.52 104.05 -2.05
CA LEU A 240 -52.07 104.64 -3.28
C LEU A 240 -53.61 104.60 -3.30
N LYS A 241 -54.23 103.53 -2.80
CA LYS A 241 -55.69 103.42 -2.61
C LYS A 241 -56.19 104.44 -1.58
N LEU A 242 -55.37 104.83 -0.59
CA LEU A 242 -55.69 105.86 0.41
C LEU A 242 -55.50 107.28 -0.15
N VAL A 243 -54.45 107.53 -0.94
CA VAL A 243 -54.26 108.78 -1.70
C VAL A 243 -55.41 108.99 -2.69
N LYS A 244 -55.82 107.95 -3.43
CA LYS A 244 -57.02 108.00 -4.30
C LYS A 244 -58.32 108.26 -3.52
N LYS A 245 -58.40 107.92 -2.22
CA LYS A 245 -59.50 108.31 -1.31
C LYS A 245 -59.37 109.76 -0.78
N MET A 246 -58.19 110.39 -0.84
CA MET A 246 -58.02 111.84 -0.61
C MET A 246 -58.32 112.64 -1.89
N GLU A 247 -57.83 112.18 -3.03
CA GLU A 247 -58.11 112.74 -4.35
C GLU A 247 -59.62 112.79 -4.65
N ARG A 248 -60.38 111.73 -4.30
CA ARG A 248 -61.85 111.72 -4.37
C ARG A 248 -62.55 112.63 -3.34
N ARG A 249 -61.84 113.12 -2.32
CA ARG A 249 -62.31 114.19 -1.41
C ARG A 249 -62.01 115.58 -1.98
N VAL A 250 -60.92 115.74 -2.74
CA VAL A 250 -60.60 116.97 -3.49
C VAL A 250 -61.57 117.19 -4.65
N HIS A 251 -61.87 116.13 -5.43
CA HIS A 251 -62.86 116.15 -6.52
C HIS A 251 -64.33 116.28 -6.04
N ARG A 252 -64.57 116.69 -4.79
CA ARG A 252 -65.91 116.82 -4.19
C ARG A 252 -66.39 118.27 -4.06
N ARG A 253 -65.94 119.16 -4.96
CA ARG A 253 -66.37 120.57 -5.03
C ARG A 253 -66.52 121.10 -6.46
N GLU A 254 -67.22 120.36 -7.34
CA GLU A 254 -67.83 120.93 -8.56
C GLU A 254 -69.06 120.11 -9.00
N LYS A 255 -70.04 120.79 -9.62
CA LYS A 255 -71.13 120.31 -10.52
C LYS A 255 -71.98 119.10 -10.01
N SER A 256 -73.23 119.18 -9.55
CA SER A 256 -74.42 120.06 -9.72
C SER A 256 -75.41 119.68 -10.85
N MET A 257 -76.71 119.57 -10.51
CA MET A 257 -77.91 119.57 -11.42
C MET A 257 -78.14 118.32 -12.31
N SER A 258 -79.37 117.87 -12.66
CA SER A 258 -80.72 118.12 -12.11
C SER A 258 -81.76 117.01 -12.43
N ARG A 259 -82.75 116.90 -11.54
CA ARG A 259 -84.16 116.40 -11.59
C ARG A 259 -84.82 115.91 -12.92
N SER A 260 -85.50 114.75 -12.82
CA SER A 260 -87.00 114.58 -12.92
C SER A 260 -87.72 113.97 -14.16
N ASN A 261 -88.60 113.00 -13.81
CA ASN A 261 -89.93 112.63 -14.38
C ASN A 261 -90.13 111.68 -15.60
N ARG A 262 -91.39 111.21 -15.69
CA ARG A 262 -91.85 109.91 -16.23
C ARG A 262 -92.56 110.01 -17.59
N ALA A 263 -92.82 108.82 -18.16
CA ALA A 263 -93.91 108.45 -19.08
C ALA A 263 -93.84 108.97 -20.53
N PHE A 264 -93.53 108.05 -21.46
CA PHE A 264 -93.90 108.15 -22.88
C PHE A 264 -93.96 106.76 -23.55
N GLU A 265 -95.02 106.01 -23.27
CA GLU A 265 -95.24 104.64 -23.80
C GLU A 265 -95.67 104.65 -25.27
N SER A 266 -94.70 104.78 -26.18
CA SER A 266 -94.76 104.33 -27.58
C SER A 266 -93.37 104.38 -28.22
N LEU A 267 -92.60 105.45 -27.96
CA LEU A 267 -91.21 105.58 -28.42
C LEU A 267 -90.27 104.61 -27.67
N SER A 268 -90.64 104.22 -26.45
CA SER A 268 -89.93 103.22 -25.64
C SER A 268 -89.76 101.88 -26.37
N VAL A 269 -90.76 101.41 -27.13
CA VAL A 269 -90.67 100.10 -27.82
C VAL A 269 -89.58 100.11 -28.88
N LEU A 270 -89.51 101.17 -29.69
CA LEU A 270 -88.51 101.27 -30.76
C LEU A 270 -87.09 101.42 -30.18
N LYS A 271 -86.95 102.19 -29.10
CA LYS A 271 -85.67 102.32 -28.36
C LYS A 271 -85.26 100.99 -27.73
N GLN A 272 -86.17 100.29 -27.07
CA GLN A 272 -85.96 98.97 -26.47
C GLN A 272 -85.60 97.91 -27.52
N VAL A 273 -86.17 97.97 -28.73
CA VAL A 273 -85.76 97.11 -29.87
C VAL A 273 -84.35 97.46 -30.34
N THR A 274 -83.97 98.74 -30.46
CA THR A 274 -82.57 99.10 -30.80
C THR A 274 -81.58 98.67 -29.71
N GLU A 275 -81.90 98.87 -28.44
CA GLU A 275 -81.07 98.46 -27.30
C GLU A 275 -80.97 96.93 -27.21
N ALA A 276 -82.04 96.19 -27.50
CA ALA A 276 -82.02 94.73 -27.58
C ALA A 276 -81.22 94.21 -28.79
N THR A 277 -81.28 94.85 -29.96
CA THR A 277 -80.45 94.45 -31.11
C THR A 277 -78.96 94.74 -30.87
N GLU A 278 -78.61 95.85 -30.21
CA GLU A 278 -77.23 96.11 -29.78
C GLU A 278 -76.76 95.17 -28.66
N ALA A 279 -77.64 94.78 -27.73
CA ALA A 279 -77.35 93.73 -26.75
C ALA A 279 -77.09 92.39 -27.45
N LYS A 280 -77.93 91.99 -28.41
CA LYS A 280 -77.76 90.74 -29.17
C LYS A 280 -76.52 90.75 -30.08
N LYS A 281 -76.12 91.90 -30.63
CA LYS A 281 -74.81 92.05 -31.32
C LYS A 281 -73.63 91.83 -30.36
N LYS A 282 -73.72 92.36 -29.13
CA LYS A 282 -72.67 92.17 -28.10
C LYS A 282 -72.60 90.73 -27.59
N GLU A 283 -73.74 90.08 -27.37
CA GLU A 283 -73.81 88.65 -27.08
C GLU A 283 -73.17 87.83 -28.22
N LEU A 284 -73.55 88.08 -29.48
CA LEU A 284 -72.98 87.41 -30.65
C LEU A 284 -71.46 87.63 -30.77
N ALA A 285 -70.97 88.83 -30.46
CA ALA A 285 -69.54 89.11 -30.41
C ALA A 285 -68.83 88.33 -29.28
N SER A 286 -69.45 88.17 -28.11
CA SER A 286 -68.93 87.33 -27.01
C SER A 286 -68.87 85.86 -27.41
N VAL A 287 -69.96 85.32 -27.97
CA VAL A 287 -70.04 83.93 -28.46
C VAL A 287 -69.00 83.66 -29.54
N ASN A 288 -68.77 84.60 -30.47
CA ASN A 288 -67.69 84.48 -31.46
C ASN A 288 -66.29 84.50 -30.82
N ALA A 289 -66.06 85.36 -29.81
CA ALA A 289 -64.79 85.39 -29.09
C ALA A 289 -64.55 84.10 -28.26
N GLU A 290 -65.61 83.52 -27.69
CA GLU A 290 -65.59 82.22 -27.01
C GLU A 290 -65.34 81.07 -28.00
N LEU A 291 -65.92 81.12 -29.21
CA LEU A 291 -65.65 80.15 -30.28
C LEU A 291 -64.18 80.17 -30.72
N PHE A 292 -63.57 81.36 -30.87
CA PHE A 292 -62.14 81.47 -31.15
C PHE A 292 -61.27 80.97 -29.98
N ARG A 293 -61.67 81.21 -28.72
CA ARG A 293 -60.99 80.62 -27.55
C ARG A 293 -61.09 79.10 -27.52
N LEU A 294 -62.25 78.54 -27.82
CA LEU A 294 -62.47 77.09 -27.91
C LEU A 294 -61.64 76.46 -29.05
N MET A 295 -61.54 77.14 -30.19
CA MET A 295 -60.69 76.71 -31.31
C MET A 295 -59.22 76.64 -30.89
N ALA A 296 -58.69 77.71 -30.29
CA ALA A 296 -57.32 77.74 -29.77
C ALA A 296 -57.07 76.67 -28.69
N ALA A 297 -58.04 76.43 -27.79
CA ALA A 297 -57.95 75.38 -26.78
C ALA A 297 -57.95 73.96 -27.39
N MET A 298 -58.74 73.72 -28.45
CA MET A 298 -58.69 72.45 -29.19
C MET A 298 -57.35 72.26 -29.91
N ASP A 299 -56.75 73.31 -30.46
CA ASP A 299 -55.46 73.23 -31.14
C ASP A 299 -54.30 73.01 -30.17
N LEU A 300 -54.34 73.61 -28.98
CA LEU A 300 -53.44 73.26 -27.87
C LEU A 300 -53.59 71.77 -27.49
N LEU A 301 -54.82 71.30 -27.25
CA LEU A 301 -55.09 69.90 -26.91
C LEU A 301 -54.63 68.92 -28.02
N ARG A 302 -54.77 69.29 -29.30
CA ARG A 302 -54.26 68.50 -30.43
C ARG A 302 -52.74 68.39 -30.39
N ASN A 303 -52.04 69.48 -30.10
CA ASN A 303 -50.58 69.49 -29.99
C ASN A 303 -50.09 68.68 -28.77
N GLU A 304 -50.75 68.81 -27.62
CA GLU A 304 -50.49 67.99 -26.42
C GLU A 304 -50.68 66.50 -26.71
N ILE A 305 -51.76 66.12 -27.41
CA ILE A 305 -52.02 64.72 -27.81
C ILE A 305 -50.97 64.20 -28.80
N LEU A 306 -50.43 65.05 -29.69
CA LEU A 306 -49.33 64.68 -30.58
C LEU A 306 -48.03 64.49 -29.79
N GLN A 307 -47.65 65.43 -28.93
CA GLN A 307 -46.47 65.32 -28.08
C GLN A 307 -46.55 64.08 -27.17
N ALA A 308 -47.68 63.82 -26.52
CA ALA A 308 -47.87 62.64 -25.67
C ALA A 308 -47.72 61.32 -26.45
N LYS A 309 -48.13 61.28 -27.73
CA LYS A 309 -47.90 60.12 -28.61
C LYS A 309 -46.43 59.95 -28.97
N GLU A 310 -45.72 61.03 -29.27
CA GLU A 310 -44.28 60.99 -29.57
C GLU A 310 -43.45 60.58 -28.35
N GLU A 311 -43.76 61.12 -27.18
CA GLU A 311 -43.17 60.73 -25.90
C GLU A 311 -43.45 59.26 -25.57
N THR A 312 -44.69 58.79 -25.74
CA THR A 312 -45.05 57.38 -25.59
C THR A 312 -44.26 56.49 -26.55
N ALA A 313 -44.12 56.88 -27.82
CA ALA A 313 -43.32 56.13 -28.80
C ALA A 313 -41.83 56.12 -28.45
N ARG A 314 -41.29 57.21 -27.92
CA ARG A 314 -39.91 57.32 -27.42
C ARG A 314 -39.69 56.46 -26.17
N LEU A 315 -40.64 56.44 -25.24
CA LEU A 315 -40.60 55.61 -24.04
C LEU A 315 -40.64 54.11 -24.41
N ASN A 316 -41.56 53.69 -25.29
CA ASN A 316 -41.63 52.30 -25.78
C ASN A 316 -40.33 51.86 -26.47
N LYS A 317 -39.72 52.72 -27.32
CA LYS A 317 -38.41 52.46 -27.94
C LYS A 317 -37.27 52.32 -26.90
N ASN A 318 -37.39 52.93 -25.73
CA ASN A 318 -36.42 52.77 -24.64
C ASN A 318 -36.72 51.53 -23.78
N LEU A 319 -37.99 51.25 -23.49
CA LEU A 319 -38.44 50.05 -22.78
C LEU A 319 -37.95 48.78 -23.49
N TRP A 320 -38.14 48.69 -24.81
CA TRP A 320 -37.63 47.56 -25.61
C TRP A 320 -36.09 47.40 -25.52
N LYS A 321 -35.33 48.51 -25.53
CA LYS A 321 -33.86 48.47 -25.32
C LYS A 321 -33.46 48.02 -23.92
N TYR A 322 -34.32 48.19 -22.91
CA TYR A 322 -34.09 47.65 -21.58
C TYR A 322 -34.50 46.18 -21.48
N ASP A 323 -35.61 45.77 -22.10
CA ASP A 323 -36.04 44.37 -22.11
C ASP A 323 -34.99 43.46 -22.78
N VAL A 324 -34.46 43.84 -23.95
CA VAL A 324 -33.35 43.12 -24.60
C VAL A 324 -32.10 43.01 -23.71
N LYS A 325 -31.83 44.01 -22.86
CA LYS A 325 -30.75 43.93 -21.85
C LYS A 325 -31.11 42.98 -20.71
N ILE A 326 -32.36 42.99 -20.23
CA ILE A 326 -32.86 42.10 -19.18
C ILE A 326 -32.80 40.64 -19.66
N GLN A 327 -33.25 40.34 -20.88
CA GLN A 327 -33.13 39.00 -21.49
C GLN A 327 -31.65 38.56 -21.61
N LYS A 328 -30.75 39.46 -22.02
CA LYS A 328 -29.30 39.20 -22.10
C LYS A 328 -28.61 39.03 -20.74
N LEU A 329 -29.18 39.57 -19.66
CA LEU A 329 -28.71 39.35 -18.29
C LEU A 329 -29.31 38.07 -17.69
N SER A 330 -30.59 37.80 -17.92
CA SER A 330 -31.30 36.59 -17.47
C SER A 330 -30.66 35.32 -18.05
N SER A 331 -30.40 35.29 -19.36
CA SER A 331 -29.67 34.19 -20.02
C SER A 331 -28.26 33.98 -19.45
N LYS A 332 -27.51 35.06 -19.20
CA LYS A 332 -26.20 34.98 -18.50
C LYS A 332 -26.33 34.43 -17.07
N MET A 333 -27.34 34.86 -16.33
CA MET A 333 -27.58 34.41 -14.95
C MET A 333 -27.97 32.93 -14.90
N LEU A 334 -28.78 32.46 -15.85
CA LEU A 334 -29.14 31.04 -15.99
C LEU A 334 -27.91 30.19 -16.36
N MET A 335 -27.05 30.66 -17.27
CA MET A 335 -25.78 30.00 -17.60
C MET A 335 -24.75 30.04 -16.46
N ALA A 336 -24.78 31.06 -15.60
CA ALA A 336 -23.97 31.09 -14.38
C ALA A 336 -24.51 30.10 -13.34
N LYS A 337 -25.83 30.00 -13.19
CA LYS A 337 -26.48 29.03 -12.30
C LYS A 337 -26.16 27.58 -12.70
N SER A 338 -26.29 27.21 -13.98
CA SER A 338 -26.00 25.85 -14.43
C SER A 338 -24.53 25.47 -14.25
N LYS A 339 -23.60 26.41 -14.46
CA LYS A 339 -22.18 26.22 -14.13
C LYS A 339 -21.94 26.03 -12.64
N LEU A 340 -22.60 26.81 -11.78
CA LEU A 340 -22.49 26.67 -10.33
C LEU A 340 -23.02 25.32 -9.85
N GLU A 341 -24.14 24.83 -10.39
CA GLU A 341 -24.72 23.52 -10.08
C GLU A 341 -23.72 22.39 -10.35
N VAL A 342 -23.08 22.39 -11.54
CA VAL A 342 -22.04 21.41 -11.91
C VAL A 342 -20.84 21.46 -10.95
N VAL A 343 -20.42 22.66 -10.52
CA VAL A 343 -19.33 22.83 -9.54
C VAL A 343 -19.75 22.34 -8.14
N LEU A 344 -21.01 22.50 -7.75
CA LEU A 344 -21.53 21.97 -6.48
C LEU A 344 -21.55 20.44 -6.48
N SER A 345 -22.09 19.79 -7.53
CA SER A 345 -22.06 18.33 -7.65
C SER A 345 -20.63 17.78 -7.73
N ALA A 346 -19.69 18.51 -8.35
CA ALA A 346 -18.27 18.16 -8.34
C ALA A 346 -17.68 18.26 -6.93
N LYS A 347 -18.00 19.32 -6.18
CA LYS A 347 -17.57 19.51 -4.79
C LYS A 347 -18.09 18.41 -3.86
N GLU A 348 -19.34 17.99 -4.00
CA GLU A 348 -19.93 16.87 -3.23
C GLU A 348 -19.23 15.54 -3.50
N ARG A 349 -18.87 15.28 -4.76
CA ARG A 349 -18.05 14.11 -5.15
C ARG A 349 -16.64 14.18 -4.58
N ILE A 350 -16.02 15.35 -4.52
CA ILE A 350 -14.69 15.55 -3.91
C ILE A 350 -14.77 15.39 -2.39
N SER A 351 -15.81 15.92 -1.73
CA SER A 351 -16.02 15.75 -0.28
C SER A 351 -16.16 14.28 0.09
N SER A 352 -17.06 13.56 -0.58
CA SER A 352 -17.27 12.13 -0.34
C SER A 352 -16.04 11.28 -0.69
N LEU A 353 -15.21 11.68 -1.66
CA LEU A 353 -13.90 11.06 -1.87
C LEU A 353 -12.96 11.31 -0.69
N ALA A 354 -12.88 12.55 -0.19
CA ALA A 354 -12.04 12.91 0.96
C ALA A 354 -12.47 12.18 2.25
N ASP A 355 -13.78 12.03 2.50
CA ASP A 355 -14.32 11.28 3.63
C ASP A 355 -13.94 9.79 3.55
N ASN A 356 -14.00 9.19 2.35
CA ASN A 356 -13.55 7.82 2.11
C ASN A 356 -12.03 7.64 2.30
N LEU A 357 -11.22 8.62 1.87
CA LEU A 357 -9.77 8.63 2.07
C LEU A 357 -9.40 8.82 3.55
N ALA A 358 -10.11 9.67 4.30
CA ALA A 358 -9.94 9.80 5.74
C ALA A 358 -10.28 8.48 6.45
N ALA A 359 -11.38 7.82 6.08
CA ALA A 359 -11.76 6.53 6.64
C ALA A 359 -10.73 5.41 6.34
N SER A 360 -10.13 5.40 5.15
CA SER A 360 -9.09 4.43 4.79
C SER A 360 -7.77 4.69 5.52
N LEU A 361 -7.37 5.96 5.68
CA LEU A 361 -6.21 6.38 6.47
C LEU A 361 -6.37 5.98 7.94
N GLU A 362 -7.54 6.21 8.54
CA GLU A 362 -7.84 5.76 9.91
C GLU A 362 -7.87 4.22 10.03
N LYS A 363 -8.23 3.48 8.97
CA LYS A 363 -8.09 2.01 8.95
C LYS A 363 -6.62 1.60 8.93
N LEU A 364 -5.78 2.26 8.12
CA LEU A 364 -4.34 2.00 8.06
C LEU A 364 -3.61 2.33 9.37
N LYS A 365 -4.01 3.40 10.08
CA LYS A 365 -3.51 3.69 11.45
C LYS A 365 -3.77 2.53 12.41
N ARG A 366 -5.03 2.06 12.49
CA ARG A 366 -5.40 0.93 13.37
C ARG A 366 -4.65 -0.36 13.00
N ASN A 367 -4.50 -0.65 11.71
CA ASN A 367 -3.70 -1.79 11.25
C ASN A 367 -2.22 -1.66 11.66
N ARG A 368 -1.62 -0.47 11.53
CA ARG A 368 -0.24 -0.20 11.96
C ARG A 368 -0.06 -0.34 13.48
N GLU A 369 -1.07 0.04 14.26
CA GLU A 369 -1.07 -0.17 15.71
C GLU A 369 -1.24 -1.64 16.12
N ALA A 370 -2.02 -2.42 15.36
CA ALA A 370 -2.13 -3.87 15.55
C ALA A 370 -0.79 -4.57 15.25
N ALA A 371 -0.18 -4.29 14.10
CA ALA A 371 1.13 -4.81 13.73
C ALA A 371 2.21 -4.44 14.78
N LYS A 372 2.21 -3.20 15.29
CA LYS A 372 3.09 -2.76 16.40
C LYS A 372 2.81 -3.42 17.77
N LYS A 373 1.74 -4.19 17.92
CA LYS A 373 1.46 -5.01 19.12
C LYS A 373 1.92 -6.45 18.87
N GLU A 374 1.59 -6.99 17.71
CA GLU A 374 2.06 -8.30 17.22
C GLU A 374 3.60 -8.38 17.17
N GLU A 375 4.27 -7.35 16.65
CA GLU A 375 5.74 -7.22 16.63
C GLU A 375 6.36 -7.25 18.04
N ARG A 376 5.63 -6.80 19.08
CA ARG A 376 6.09 -6.87 20.48
C ARG A 376 5.92 -8.28 21.05
N LEU A 377 4.74 -8.89 20.84
CA LEU A 377 4.48 -10.27 21.25
C LEU A 377 5.48 -11.25 20.61
N LEU A 378 5.77 -11.11 19.32
CA LEU A 378 6.78 -11.92 18.62
C LEU A 378 8.21 -11.68 19.12
N LYS A 379 8.54 -10.49 19.64
CA LYS A 379 9.84 -10.23 20.29
C LYS A 379 9.92 -10.87 21.67
N GLU A 380 8.84 -10.81 22.45
CA GLU A 380 8.70 -11.46 23.76
C GLU A 380 8.80 -13.00 23.59
N GLU A 381 8.02 -13.58 22.69
CA GLU A 381 8.06 -15.01 22.32
C GLU A 381 9.44 -15.45 21.82
N LYS A 382 10.11 -14.63 21.00
CA LYS A 382 11.50 -14.88 20.57
C LYS A 382 12.51 -14.87 21.72
N THR A 383 12.27 -14.09 22.78
CA THR A 383 13.13 -14.14 23.99
C THR A 383 12.84 -15.36 24.86
N VAL A 384 11.57 -15.76 25.01
CA VAL A 384 11.18 -16.97 25.76
C VAL A 384 11.72 -18.23 25.08
N THR A 385 11.42 -18.43 23.79
CA THR A 385 11.88 -19.59 23.01
C THR A 385 13.41 -19.69 22.95
N LYS A 386 14.13 -18.55 22.91
CA LYS A 386 15.60 -18.55 23.04
C LYS A 386 16.05 -19.03 24.42
N ALA A 387 15.43 -18.56 25.50
CA ALA A 387 15.78 -18.99 26.86
C ALA A 387 15.47 -20.49 27.08
N GLU A 388 14.33 -20.97 26.58
CA GLU A 388 13.97 -22.39 26.59
C GLU A 388 14.98 -23.22 25.78
N THR A 389 15.40 -22.76 24.60
CA THR A 389 16.44 -23.41 23.78
C THR A 389 17.81 -23.43 24.48
N GLN A 390 18.14 -22.43 25.30
CA GLN A 390 19.37 -22.44 26.09
C GLN A 390 19.26 -23.40 27.28
N LYS A 391 18.09 -23.46 27.94
CA LYS A 391 17.83 -24.41 29.03
C LYS A 391 17.88 -25.86 28.55
N THR A 392 17.21 -26.20 27.44
CA THR A 392 17.19 -27.57 26.91
C THR A 392 18.55 -28.02 26.39
N LYS A 393 19.42 -27.10 25.96
CA LYS A 393 20.82 -27.43 25.67
C LYS A 393 21.59 -27.85 26.92
N LEU A 394 21.52 -27.06 27.99
CA LEU A 394 22.15 -27.43 29.27
C LEU A 394 21.62 -28.77 29.80
N GLU A 395 20.32 -29.03 29.69
CA GLU A 395 19.71 -30.33 30.06
C GLU A 395 20.14 -31.49 29.15
N ILE A 396 20.60 -31.23 27.92
CA ILE A 396 21.22 -32.23 27.04
C ILE A 396 22.69 -32.43 27.42
N ASP A 397 23.45 -31.34 27.60
CA ASP A 397 24.87 -31.36 27.98
C ASP A 397 25.07 -32.14 29.31
N GLU A 398 24.21 -31.89 30.31
CA GLU A 398 24.17 -32.65 31.58
C GLU A 398 23.91 -34.15 31.38
N LYS A 399 23.02 -34.51 30.43
CA LYS A 399 22.64 -35.91 30.15
C LYS A 399 23.68 -36.65 29.30
N GLU A 400 24.41 -35.94 28.46
CA GLU A 400 25.54 -36.49 27.71
C GLU A 400 26.71 -36.81 28.65
N ILE A 401 27.01 -35.94 29.63
CA ILE A 401 27.99 -36.21 30.69
C ILE A 401 27.57 -37.42 31.55
N GLU A 402 26.30 -37.52 31.94
CA GLU A 402 25.78 -38.70 32.67
C GLU A 402 25.92 -39.98 31.83
N LEU A 403 25.60 -39.93 30.54
CA LEU A 403 25.72 -41.08 29.64
C LEU A 403 27.19 -41.53 29.46
N ILE A 404 28.13 -40.59 29.31
CA ILE A 404 29.57 -40.88 29.23
C ILE A 404 30.05 -41.55 30.52
N SER A 405 29.62 -41.05 31.69
CA SER A 405 29.93 -41.70 32.97
C SER A 405 29.39 -43.13 33.04
N LYS A 406 28.21 -43.41 32.46
CA LYS A 406 27.64 -44.77 32.42
C LYS A 406 28.29 -45.68 31.39
N LEU A 407 28.88 -45.14 30.33
CA LEU A 407 29.69 -45.91 29.39
C LEU A 407 31.04 -46.33 30.01
N ASP A 408 31.71 -45.43 30.74
CA ASP A 408 32.93 -45.74 31.49
C ASP A 408 32.70 -46.76 32.62
N GLU A 409 31.60 -46.65 33.37
CA GLU A 409 31.17 -47.68 34.34
C GLU A 409 30.92 -49.04 33.67
N LEU A 410 30.27 -49.05 32.49
CA LEU A 410 29.98 -50.27 31.74
C LEU A 410 31.24 -50.91 31.14
N GLU A 411 32.18 -50.11 30.63
CA GLU A 411 33.44 -50.61 30.09
C GLU A 411 34.28 -51.27 31.18
N LYS A 412 34.35 -50.67 32.37
CA LYS A 412 35.02 -51.25 33.55
C LYS A 412 34.36 -52.55 34.00
N ALA A 413 33.03 -52.64 33.95
CA ALA A 413 32.31 -53.88 34.22
C ALA A 413 32.65 -54.98 33.19
N ASN A 414 32.68 -54.64 31.90
CA ASN A 414 33.03 -55.55 30.81
C ASN A 414 34.50 -56.04 30.89
N GLN A 415 35.44 -55.16 31.26
CA GLN A 415 36.83 -55.53 31.52
C GLN A 415 36.96 -56.49 32.73
N ALA A 416 36.17 -56.27 33.79
CA ALA A 416 36.12 -57.18 34.94
C ALA A 416 35.47 -58.53 34.61
N GLU A 417 34.43 -58.55 33.77
CA GLU A 417 33.78 -59.77 33.27
C GLU A 417 34.75 -60.60 32.42
N ALA A 418 35.44 -59.98 31.46
CA ALA A 418 36.46 -60.64 30.65
C ALA A 418 37.59 -61.27 31.49
N LEU A 419 38.07 -60.56 32.52
CA LEU A 419 39.11 -61.06 33.43
C LEU A 419 38.62 -62.19 34.35
N VAL A 420 37.31 -62.29 34.61
CA VAL A 420 36.69 -63.43 35.31
C VAL A 420 36.53 -64.63 34.37
N LEU A 421 36.22 -64.40 33.08
CA LEU A 421 36.15 -65.45 32.06
C LEU A 421 37.54 -66.05 31.79
N GLU A 422 38.58 -65.23 31.59
CA GLU A 422 39.98 -65.68 31.40
C GLU A 422 40.45 -66.59 32.55
N LYS A 423 40.10 -66.25 33.80
CA LYS A 423 40.41 -67.07 34.99
C LYS A 423 39.57 -68.35 35.10
N LEU A 424 38.36 -68.35 34.55
CA LEU A 424 37.55 -69.56 34.46
C LEU A 424 38.10 -70.49 33.38
N GLU A 425 38.52 -69.95 32.24
CA GLU A 425 39.19 -70.70 31.17
C GLU A 425 40.52 -71.30 31.67
N SER A 426 41.38 -70.52 32.35
CA SER A 426 42.62 -71.05 32.91
C SER A 426 42.38 -72.13 33.98
N LEU A 427 41.36 -71.98 34.84
CA LEU A 427 41.00 -73.03 35.81
C LEU A 427 40.38 -74.27 35.14
N ILE A 428 39.75 -74.14 33.98
CA ILE A 428 39.27 -75.29 33.19
C ILE A 428 40.46 -76.00 32.54
N GLU A 429 41.43 -75.26 31.99
CA GLU A 429 42.69 -75.79 31.45
C GLU A 429 43.49 -76.51 32.54
N ASP A 430 43.77 -75.85 33.68
CA ASP A 430 44.45 -76.44 34.85
C ASP A 430 43.76 -77.72 35.33
N THR A 431 42.41 -77.73 35.41
CA THR A 431 41.64 -78.91 35.84
C THR A 431 41.40 -79.95 34.74
N MET A 432 41.85 -79.69 33.51
CA MET A 432 41.93 -80.67 32.43
C MET A 432 43.34 -81.27 32.39
N GLU A 433 44.39 -80.44 32.37
CA GLU A 433 45.79 -80.89 32.37
C GLU A 433 46.09 -81.75 33.61
N THR A 434 45.64 -81.34 34.81
CA THR A 434 45.82 -82.17 36.03
C THR A 434 45.08 -83.50 35.96
N ARG A 435 43.91 -83.59 35.29
CA ARG A 435 43.23 -84.88 35.06
C ARG A 435 43.96 -85.74 34.03
N GLU A 436 44.58 -85.13 33.03
CA GLU A 436 45.40 -85.84 32.06
C GLU A 436 46.68 -86.38 32.73
N MET A 437 47.38 -85.58 33.55
CA MET A 437 48.52 -86.07 34.36
C MET A 437 48.12 -87.15 35.38
N GLU A 438 47.00 -86.99 36.10
CA GLU A 438 46.48 -88.03 36.98
C GLU A 438 46.12 -89.31 36.19
N SER A 439 45.57 -89.17 34.98
CA SER A 439 45.30 -90.30 34.09
C SER A 439 46.56 -90.98 33.54
N GLU A 440 47.64 -90.23 33.27
CA GLU A 440 48.94 -90.79 32.85
C GLU A 440 49.64 -91.54 33.99
N HIS A 441 49.39 -91.15 35.25
CA HIS A 441 49.96 -91.80 36.43
C HIS A 441 49.06 -92.93 36.99
N CYS A 442 47.81 -93.03 36.56
CA CYS A 442 46.93 -94.15 36.86
C CYS A 442 47.28 -95.40 36.02
N SER A 443 47.87 -96.40 36.68
CA SER A 443 47.98 -97.76 36.13
C SER A 443 46.61 -98.30 35.70
N THR A 444 46.54 -98.97 34.54
CA THR A 444 45.29 -99.42 33.89
C THR A 444 44.29 -100.05 34.86
N ILE A 445 43.22 -99.30 35.19
CA ILE A 445 42.22 -99.72 36.17
C ILE A 445 41.33 -100.80 35.54
N THR A 446 41.53 -102.06 35.95
CA THR A 446 40.66 -103.18 35.57
C THR A 446 39.36 -103.16 36.35
N ILE A 447 38.44 -102.27 35.98
CA ILE A 447 37.04 -102.28 36.43
C ILE A 447 36.32 -103.56 35.97
N SER A 448 35.40 -104.05 36.80
CA SER A 448 34.54 -105.19 36.47
C SER A 448 33.67 -104.87 35.25
N ARG A 449 33.34 -105.88 34.44
CA ARG A 449 32.44 -105.70 33.29
C ARG A 449 31.08 -105.08 33.70
N PHE A 450 30.58 -105.41 34.89
CA PHE A 450 29.36 -104.80 35.42
C PHE A 450 29.54 -103.32 35.74
N GLU A 451 30.69 -102.94 36.31
CA GLU A 451 31.03 -101.54 36.62
C GLU A 451 31.27 -100.73 35.35
N TYR A 452 31.92 -101.32 34.33
CA TYR A 452 32.04 -100.74 33.00
C TYR A 452 30.67 -100.51 32.35
N GLU A 453 29.79 -101.51 32.31
CA GLU A 453 28.44 -101.35 31.75
C GLU A 453 27.56 -100.38 32.58
N TYR A 454 27.80 -100.24 33.88
CA TYR A 454 27.13 -99.26 34.74
C TYR A 454 27.64 -97.83 34.50
N LEU A 455 28.96 -97.61 34.58
CA LEU A 455 29.59 -96.31 34.37
C LEU A 455 29.41 -95.80 32.95
N SER A 456 29.54 -96.67 31.93
CA SER A 456 29.29 -96.32 30.53
C SER A 456 27.83 -95.88 30.31
N ARG A 457 26.84 -96.60 30.88
CA ARG A 457 25.44 -96.15 30.82
C ARG A 457 25.20 -94.83 31.55
N HIS A 458 25.87 -94.60 32.69
CA HIS A 458 25.69 -93.37 33.44
C HIS A 458 26.38 -92.17 32.77
N ALA A 459 27.51 -92.40 32.10
CA ALA A 459 28.15 -91.43 31.21
C ALA A 459 27.24 -91.06 30.03
N SER A 460 26.68 -92.05 29.31
CA SER A 460 25.70 -91.78 28.24
C SER A 460 24.44 -91.06 28.74
N GLN A 461 23.98 -91.32 29.97
CA GLN A 461 22.88 -90.58 30.59
C GLN A 461 23.26 -89.12 30.92
N ALA A 462 24.50 -88.86 31.32
CA ALA A 462 25.01 -87.51 31.56
C ALA A 462 25.24 -86.73 30.25
N GLU A 463 25.74 -87.42 29.22
CA GLU A 463 25.88 -86.94 27.83
C GLU A 463 24.51 -86.56 27.24
N GLU A 464 23.53 -87.48 27.25
CA GLU A 464 22.13 -87.21 26.90
C GLU A 464 21.55 -86.01 27.67
N ALA A 465 21.92 -85.83 28.94
CA ALA A 465 21.46 -84.70 29.77
C ALA A 465 22.19 -83.38 29.46
N ALA A 466 23.42 -83.44 28.95
CA ALA A 466 24.15 -82.28 28.44
C ALA A 466 23.62 -81.86 27.07
N GLU A 467 23.46 -82.80 26.13
CA GLU A 467 22.83 -82.57 24.82
C GLU A 467 21.45 -81.92 24.96
N LYS A 468 20.60 -82.43 25.86
CA LYS A 468 19.26 -81.86 26.11
C LYS A 468 19.31 -80.44 26.69
N LYS A 469 20.39 -80.06 27.40
CA LYS A 469 20.62 -78.68 27.85
C LYS A 469 21.13 -77.78 26.72
N VAL A 470 22.05 -78.27 25.88
CA VAL A 470 22.56 -77.55 24.70
C VAL A 470 21.41 -77.29 23.72
N ALA A 471 20.67 -78.32 23.32
CA ALA A 471 19.52 -78.19 22.43
C ALA A 471 18.42 -77.27 23.01
N ALA A 472 18.25 -77.24 24.34
CA ALA A 472 17.37 -76.27 24.98
C ALA A 472 17.90 -74.83 24.87
N ALA A 473 19.19 -74.60 25.12
CA ALA A 473 19.81 -73.29 24.97
C ALA A 473 19.78 -72.79 23.51
N GLU A 474 20.06 -73.66 22.55
CA GLU A 474 19.90 -73.39 21.12
C GLU A 474 18.45 -73.03 20.76
N ALA A 475 17.46 -73.75 21.31
CA ALA A 475 16.05 -73.43 21.12
C ALA A 475 15.65 -72.08 21.73
N TRP A 476 16.21 -71.67 22.88
CA TRP A 476 16.04 -70.33 23.44
C TRP A 476 16.67 -69.25 22.53
N VAL A 477 17.87 -69.51 22.01
CA VAL A 477 18.57 -68.61 21.08
C VAL A 477 17.80 -68.46 19.76
N GLU A 478 17.28 -69.55 19.18
CA GLU A 478 16.50 -69.50 17.95
C GLU A 478 15.11 -68.89 18.16
N ALA A 479 14.49 -69.10 19.33
CA ALA A 479 13.26 -68.40 19.73
C ALA A 479 13.48 -66.89 19.89
N LEU A 480 14.62 -66.46 20.43
CA LEU A 480 15.02 -65.05 20.48
C LEU A 480 15.24 -64.48 19.07
N LYS A 481 15.99 -65.16 18.19
CA LYS A 481 16.14 -64.75 16.78
C LYS A 481 14.78 -64.65 16.06
N ALA A 482 13.87 -65.60 16.30
CA ALA A 482 12.52 -65.58 15.73
C ALA A 482 11.67 -64.41 16.29
N SER A 483 11.80 -64.11 17.59
CA SER A 483 11.19 -62.93 18.21
C SER A 483 11.70 -61.64 17.58
N THR A 484 13.03 -61.48 17.44
CA THR A 484 13.65 -60.32 16.79
C THR A 484 13.20 -60.16 15.33
N LYS A 485 13.17 -61.26 14.55
CA LYS A 485 12.60 -61.26 13.19
C LYS A 485 11.12 -60.86 13.16
N SER A 486 10.33 -61.29 14.16
CA SER A 486 8.91 -60.90 14.30
C SER A 486 8.75 -59.42 14.66
N VAL A 487 9.60 -58.87 15.53
CA VAL A 487 9.62 -57.45 15.88
C VAL A 487 10.00 -56.60 14.67
N LEU A 488 11.08 -56.98 13.96
CA LEU A 488 11.51 -56.30 12.72
C LEU A 488 10.38 -56.27 11.68
N MET A 489 9.74 -57.41 11.40
CA MET A 489 8.59 -57.49 10.50
C MET A 489 7.43 -56.60 10.96
N LYS A 490 7.12 -56.54 12.27
CA LYS A 490 6.07 -55.66 12.81
C LYS A 490 6.42 -54.18 12.66
N THR A 491 7.66 -53.79 12.92
CA THR A 491 8.12 -52.40 12.70
C THR A 491 8.10 -52.04 11.22
N GLU A 492 8.47 -52.97 10.33
CA GLU A 492 8.41 -52.74 8.89
C GLU A 492 6.98 -52.66 8.37
N THR A 493 6.04 -53.46 8.88
CA THR A 493 4.61 -53.29 8.57
C THR A 493 4.07 -51.97 9.09
N LEU A 494 4.44 -51.52 10.29
CA LEU A 494 4.02 -50.22 10.82
C LEU A 494 4.62 -49.04 10.02
N MET A 495 5.86 -49.17 9.53
CA MET A 495 6.48 -48.21 8.61
C MET A 495 5.76 -48.18 7.25
N ARG A 496 5.40 -49.35 6.69
CA ARG A 496 4.62 -49.44 5.44
C ARG A 496 3.19 -48.93 5.62
N GLU A 497 2.53 -49.21 6.73
CA GLU A 497 1.18 -48.74 7.05
C GLU A 497 1.16 -47.23 7.26
N SER A 498 2.08 -46.67 8.04
CA SER A 498 2.20 -45.20 8.20
C SER A 498 2.64 -44.48 6.92
N GLY A 499 3.40 -45.15 6.04
CA GLY A 499 3.62 -44.70 4.67
C GLY A 499 2.34 -44.69 3.84
N MET A 500 1.50 -45.73 3.93
CA MET A 500 0.21 -45.77 3.23
C MET A 500 -0.82 -44.78 3.79
N THR A 501 -0.87 -44.53 5.10
CA THR A 501 -1.75 -43.49 5.65
C THR A 501 -1.32 -42.12 5.18
N ARG A 502 -0.01 -41.80 5.14
CA ARG A 502 0.47 -40.55 4.53
C ARG A 502 0.06 -40.41 3.07
N VAL A 503 0.20 -41.47 2.26
CA VAL A 503 -0.18 -41.43 0.83
C VAL A 503 -1.70 -41.31 0.63
N GLU A 504 -2.54 -41.91 1.47
CA GLU A 504 -3.99 -41.73 1.37
C GLU A 504 -4.46 -40.39 1.99
N GLU A 505 -3.79 -39.87 3.03
CA GLU A 505 -3.94 -38.49 3.54
C GLU A 505 -3.55 -37.46 2.47
N GLU A 506 -2.45 -37.66 1.75
CA GLU A 506 -2.05 -36.84 0.59
C GLU A 506 -3.07 -36.93 -0.56
N ARG A 507 -3.68 -38.10 -0.79
CA ARG A 507 -4.77 -38.25 -1.76
C ARG A 507 -6.06 -37.58 -1.32
N GLU A 508 -6.38 -37.57 -0.03
CA GLU A 508 -7.53 -36.82 0.50
C GLU A 508 -7.27 -35.31 0.53
N ALA A 509 -6.03 -34.88 0.81
CA ALA A 509 -5.58 -33.51 0.63
C ALA A 509 -5.70 -33.09 -0.85
N PHE A 510 -5.22 -33.89 -1.80
CA PHE A 510 -5.35 -33.60 -3.23
C PHE A 510 -6.82 -33.61 -3.71
N ARG A 511 -7.67 -34.51 -3.19
CA ARG A 511 -9.11 -34.52 -3.46
C ARG A 511 -9.79 -33.25 -2.91
N THR A 512 -9.45 -32.83 -1.69
CA THR A 512 -10.04 -31.64 -1.05
C THR A 512 -9.51 -30.34 -1.66
N GLU A 513 -8.23 -30.24 -1.99
CA GLU A 513 -7.65 -29.12 -2.76
C GLU A 513 -8.27 -29.04 -4.15
N ARG A 514 -8.46 -30.16 -4.84
CA ARG A 514 -9.16 -30.18 -6.14
C ARG A 514 -10.59 -29.67 -5.98
N LEU A 515 -11.33 -30.12 -4.96
CA LEU A 515 -12.68 -29.62 -4.67
C LEU A 515 -12.70 -28.12 -4.33
N LEU A 516 -11.74 -27.62 -3.53
CA LEU A 516 -11.57 -26.20 -3.23
C LEU A 516 -11.19 -25.39 -4.47
N SER A 517 -10.50 -25.99 -5.43
CA SER A 517 -10.11 -25.36 -6.69
C SER A 517 -11.28 -25.34 -7.68
N THR A 518 -12.06 -26.42 -7.83
CA THR A 518 -13.34 -26.38 -8.58
C THR A 518 -14.31 -25.39 -7.95
N LYS A 519 -14.34 -25.28 -6.61
CA LYS A 519 -15.14 -24.26 -5.90
C LYS A 519 -14.67 -22.84 -6.21
N ARG A 520 -13.35 -22.56 -6.19
CA ARG A 520 -12.78 -21.26 -6.58
C ARG A 520 -13.08 -20.90 -8.04
N VAL A 521 -13.04 -21.87 -8.96
CA VAL A 521 -13.45 -21.68 -10.36
C VAL A 521 -14.94 -21.34 -10.46
N ALA A 522 -15.81 -22.12 -9.81
CA ALA A 522 -17.25 -21.87 -9.80
C ALA A 522 -17.63 -20.52 -9.15
N GLU A 523 -16.96 -20.13 -8.06
CA GLU A 523 -17.13 -18.80 -7.45
C GLU A 523 -16.67 -17.68 -8.38
N GLY A 524 -15.57 -17.88 -9.13
CA GLY A 524 -15.12 -16.96 -10.18
C GLY A 524 -16.08 -16.86 -11.36
N GLU A 525 -16.72 -17.95 -11.78
CA GLU A 525 -17.76 -17.95 -12.81
C GLU A 525 -19.04 -17.26 -12.34
N ILE A 526 -19.50 -17.55 -11.12
CA ILE A 526 -20.64 -16.85 -10.47
C ILE A 526 -20.34 -15.34 -10.34
N GLN A 527 -19.09 -14.95 -10.11
CA GLN A 527 -18.70 -13.54 -10.06
C GLN A 527 -18.65 -12.87 -11.44
N LYS A 528 -18.26 -13.60 -12.51
CA LYS A 528 -18.40 -13.13 -13.90
C LYS A 528 -19.86 -12.97 -14.32
N PHE A 529 -20.72 -13.93 -13.99
CA PHE A 529 -22.17 -13.85 -14.25
C PHE A 529 -22.89 -12.70 -13.52
N LYS A 530 -22.26 -12.07 -12.52
CA LYS A 530 -22.77 -10.86 -11.86
C LYS A 530 -22.37 -9.54 -12.52
N GLN A 531 -21.51 -9.55 -13.55
CA GLN A 531 -20.97 -8.34 -14.17
C GLN A 531 -21.60 -7.98 -15.52
N ASN A 532 -22.28 -8.93 -16.21
CA ASN A 532 -22.93 -8.70 -17.51
C ASN A 532 -24.46 -8.96 -17.42
N PRO A 533 -25.31 -7.92 -17.34
CA PRO A 533 -26.76 -8.06 -17.24
C PRO A 533 -27.49 -7.82 -18.57
N GLU A 534 -27.10 -8.49 -19.66
CA GLU A 534 -27.76 -8.31 -20.97
C GLU A 534 -27.72 -9.58 -21.85
N ALA A 535 -28.64 -9.67 -22.82
CA ALA A 535 -28.88 -10.79 -23.75
C ALA A 535 -29.22 -12.16 -23.11
N GLY A 536 -30.51 -12.50 -23.09
CA GLY A 536 -30.97 -13.88 -22.84
C GLY A 536 -31.31 -14.61 -24.14
N SER A 537 -31.08 -15.92 -24.20
CA SER A 537 -31.74 -16.81 -25.16
C SER A 537 -31.83 -18.25 -24.63
N TYR A 538 -32.72 -19.02 -25.24
CA TYR A 538 -33.11 -20.37 -24.87
C TYR A 538 -32.02 -21.40 -25.17
N LEU A 539 -31.93 -22.49 -24.38
CA LEU A 539 -31.87 -23.85 -24.92
C LEU A 539 -32.07 -24.93 -23.82
N SER A 540 -33.06 -25.77 -24.05
CA SER A 540 -33.23 -27.12 -23.47
C SER A 540 -33.08 -28.14 -24.63
N PRO A 541 -33.06 -29.49 -24.47
CA PRO A 541 -33.24 -30.28 -23.24
C PRO A 541 -32.39 -31.58 -23.11
N LYS A 542 -32.67 -32.35 -22.05
CA LYS A 542 -32.63 -33.84 -21.91
C LYS A 542 -31.29 -34.61 -21.77
N PRO A 543 -31.24 -35.62 -20.88
CA PRO A 543 -30.15 -36.62 -20.78
C PRO A 543 -30.49 -37.99 -21.42
N VAL A 544 -29.54 -38.58 -22.14
CA VAL A 544 -29.49 -39.97 -22.64
C VAL A 544 -28.00 -40.38 -22.70
N GLY A 545 -27.55 -41.61 -22.43
CA GLY A 545 -28.28 -42.84 -22.06
C GLY A 545 -27.33 -43.94 -21.54
N LYS A 546 -27.87 -45.16 -21.40
CA LYS A 546 -27.20 -46.35 -20.83
C LYS A 546 -26.59 -47.22 -21.94
N SER A 547 -25.55 -48.00 -21.62
CA SER A 547 -25.15 -49.18 -22.40
C SER A 547 -24.72 -50.36 -21.50
N VAL A 548 -23.78 -51.19 -21.95
CA VAL A 548 -23.68 -52.65 -21.73
C VAL A 548 -22.32 -53.00 -21.10
N ARG A 549 -22.14 -53.87 -20.09
CA ARG A 549 -22.79 -55.10 -19.55
C ARG A 549 -22.15 -56.41 -20.08
N LEU A 550 -21.80 -57.32 -19.14
CA LEU A 550 -21.32 -58.72 -19.34
C LEU A 550 -19.84 -58.88 -19.81
N SER A 551 -19.10 -59.95 -19.45
CA SER A 551 -19.35 -61.08 -18.52
C SER A 551 -18.08 -61.34 -17.67
N GLY A 552 -18.17 -61.79 -16.41
CA GLY A 552 -18.16 -63.23 -16.05
C GLY A 552 -16.74 -63.66 -15.65
N LYS A 553 -16.45 -64.41 -14.57
CA LYS A 553 -17.25 -65.19 -13.59
C LYS A 553 -16.68 -64.85 -12.17
N PHE A 554 -16.99 -65.43 -11.00
CA PHE A 554 -17.79 -66.57 -10.54
C PHE A 554 -18.44 -66.22 -9.15
N THR A 555 -19.27 -67.11 -8.62
CA THR A 555 -19.73 -67.21 -7.20
C THR A 555 -19.70 -68.71 -6.80
N PRO A 556 -19.97 -69.19 -5.55
CA PRO A 556 -20.60 -68.51 -4.39
C PRO A 556 -20.16 -68.91 -2.93
N VAL A 557 -20.82 -68.29 -1.94
CA VAL A 557 -21.32 -68.88 -0.65
C VAL A 557 -20.42 -69.10 0.61
N GLN A 558 -20.74 -68.29 1.63
CA GLN A 558 -20.92 -68.55 3.09
C GLN A 558 -19.83 -69.05 4.09
N ARG A 559 -19.76 -68.28 5.19
CA ARG A 559 -19.69 -68.65 6.63
C ARG A 559 -18.66 -69.68 7.14
N GLY A 560 -17.72 -69.18 7.94
CA GLY A 560 -17.08 -69.90 9.06
C GLY A 560 -16.82 -68.98 10.26
N LYS A 561 -16.90 -69.50 11.49
CA LYS A 561 -16.42 -68.82 12.73
C LYS A 561 -15.13 -69.52 13.20
N PRO A 562 -14.23 -68.81 13.90
CA PRO A 562 -13.98 -69.13 15.31
C PRO A 562 -14.37 -67.95 16.22
N ARG A 563 -15.03 -68.10 17.38
CA ARG A 563 -14.77 -68.89 18.60
C ARG A 563 -13.91 -68.11 19.60
N ARG A 564 -14.55 -67.62 20.68
CA ARG A 564 -13.87 -67.02 21.84
C ARG A 564 -13.13 -68.09 22.64
N TYR A 565 -12.05 -67.70 23.29
CA TYR A 565 -11.58 -68.26 24.56
C TYR A 565 -11.56 -67.14 25.60
N SER A 566 -11.68 -67.49 26.90
CA SER A 566 -11.90 -66.53 27.99
C SER A 566 -11.18 -66.95 29.27
N SER A 567 -10.18 -66.18 29.69
CA SER A 567 -9.63 -66.09 31.06
C SER A 567 -8.56 -64.98 31.06
N ALA A 568 -8.19 -64.34 32.16
CA ALA A 568 -8.90 -63.89 33.38
C ALA A 568 -8.01 -62.77 34.00
N GLY A 569 -8.49 -61.84 34.83
CA GLY A 569 -7.53 -60.88 35.42
C GLY A 569 -7.96 -59.61 36.14
N THR A 570 -9.22 -59.16 36.10
CA THR A 570 -9.76 -58.15 37.05
C THR A 570 -9.09 -56.73 36.98
N PRO A 571 -9.43 -55.68 37.78
CA PRO A 571 -9.81 -54.41 37.16
C PRO A 571 -9.09 -53.13 37.67
N SER A 572 -9.28 -52.03 36.94
CA SER A 572 -9.29 -50.68 37.52
C SER A 572 -10.32 -49.79 36.81
N PHE A 573 -10.81 -48.78 37.52
CA PHE A 573 -11.89 -47.89 37.08
C PHE A 573 -11.33 -46.60 36.48
N PHE A 574 -12.03 -46.00 35.50
CA PHE A 574 -12.45 -44.59 35.56
C PHE A 574 -13.53 -44.29 34.52
N VAL A 575 -14.59 -43.57 34.94
CA VAL A 575 -15.68 -43.11 34.06
C VAL A 575 -15.50 -41.63 33.75
N ILE A 576 -15.11 -41.30 32.52
CA ILE A 576 -15.11 -39.92 32.03
C ILE A 576 -16.29 -39.73 31.05
N LYS A 577 -17.09 -38.70 31.34
CA LYS A 577 -18.42 -38.47 30.74
C LYS A 577 -18.29 -37.91 29.32
N LYS A 578 -19.04 -38.47 28.36
CA LYS A 578 -19.19 -37.88 27.01
C LYS A 578 -19.72 -36.45 27.13
N LYS A 579 -18.93 -35.44 26.73
CA LYS A 579 -19.39 -34.03 26.69
C LYS A 579 -20.50 -33.87 25.64
N LYS A 580 -21.49 -33.04 25.94
CA LYS A 580 -22.62 -32.75 25.04
C LYS A 580 -22.16 -31.89 23.86
N LYS A 581 -22.79 -32.10 22.70
CA LYS A 581 -22.63 -31.26 21.50
C LYS A 581 -23.21 -29.86 21.79
N VAL A 582 -22.39 -28.81 21.68
CA VAL A 582 -22.83 -27.42 21.90
C VAL A 582 -23.45 -26.88 20.61
N PRO A 583 -24.66 -26.27 20.64
CA PRO A 583 -25.25 -25.65 19.46
C PRO A 583 -24.57 -24.31 19.13
N SER A 584 -24.44 -24.00 17.83
CA SER A 584 -23.75 -22.81 17.33
C SER A 584 -24.51 -21.51 17.63
N LEU A 585 -23.80 -20.48 18.10
CA LEU A 585 -24.36 -19.19 18.53
C LEU A 585 -24.88 -18.26 17.40
N VAL A 586 -24.82 -18.70 16.14
CA VAL A 586 -25.12 -17.89 14.93
C VAL A 586 -26.65 -17.67 14.71
N LYS A 587 -27.44 -17.61 15.78
CA LYS A 587 -28.91 -17.40 15.72
C LYS A 587 -29.49 -16.45 16.79
N LEU A 588 -28.65 -15.73 17.54
CA LEU A 588 -29.12 -14.85 18.64
C LEU A 588 -29.30 -13.36 18.27
N PHE A 589 -28.77 -12.89 17.14
CA PHE A 589 -28.92 -11.49 16.69
C PHE A 589 -29.88 -11.36 15.51
N GLY A 590 -31.16 -11.69 15.78
CA GLY A 590 -32.20 -11.79 14.75
C GLY A 590 -33.56 -11.19 15.12
N ARG A 591 -33.61 -10.18 16.01
CA ARG A 591 -34.88 -9.44 16.25
C ARG A 591 -34.72 -8.07 16.93
N LYS A 592 -35.50 -7.10 16.44
CA LYS A 592 -35.71 -5.71 16.91
C LYS A 592 -34.52 -4.77 16.64
N ARG A 593 -34.74 -3.50 16.27
CA ARG A 593 -36.01 -2.83 15.87
C ARG A 593 -36.06 -2.67 14.37
#